data_AF-A0AA39NSP9-F1
#
_entry.id   AF-A0AA39NSP9-F1
#
_cell.length_a   1.000
_cell.length_b   1.000
_cell.length_c   1.000
_cell.angle_alpha   90.00
_cell.angle_beta   90.00
_cell.angle_gamma   90.00
#
_symmetry.space_group_name_H-M   'P 1'
#
loop_
_entity.id
_entity.type
_entity.pdbx_description
1 polymer ?
#
loop_
_entity_poly.entity_id
_entity_poly.type
_entity_poly.pdbx_seq_one_letter_code
_entity_poly.pdbx_strand_id
1 'polypeptide(L)'
;PEIETIILTYLKPSELIRYGTCSRLAFARIADSISYLYSTRRLLQKFFPTDNDYHRFRETQKRHGVLVSGSQVTGLFVCNTASFTMSDLDLYVNIKKEGFLATALTQISYSLYTDLSRQQLDESDDYELVSAMQNQEIILRAKYVCSAIASVKEYHNCDGKIVQVIASHGPLMDIILCFHSTCVMNVISYHYAYCLYPSATICERVSVAHFGDDINSTRAREKWSARGWCIATEATLSPQLDLRTVHHYVGDQYSWRILCEDRLTVTDVLNKNS
;
A
#
# COMPACT_ATOMS: atom_id res chain seq x y z
N PRO A 1 -17.72 -8.94 -25.76
CA PRO A 1 -16.72 -8.08 -25.09
C PRO A 1 -17.10 -7.73 -23.65
N GLU A 2 -18.37 -7.37 -23.38
CA GLU A 2 -18.79 -6.93 -22.04
C GLU A 2 -18.96 -8.08 -21.03
N ILE A 3 -19.56 -9.21 -21.43
CA ILE A 3 -19.77 -10.36 -20.54
C ILE A 3 -18.45 -10.99 -20.07
N GLU A 4 -17.48 -11.13 -20.97
CA GLU A 4 -16.17 -11.71 -20.66
C GLU A 4 -15.41 -10.85 -19.64
N THR A 5 -15.39 -9.53 -19.81
CA THR A 5 -14.81 -8.60 -18.84
C THR A 5 -15.49 -8.71 -17.48
N ILE A 6 -16.82 -8.86 -17.44
CA ILE A 6 -17.56 -9.07 -16.19
C ILE A 6 -17.13 -10.38 -15.54
N ILE A 7 -17.06 -11.49 -16.28
CA ILE A 7 -16.61 -12.79 -15.75
C ILE A 7 -15.22 -12.69 -15.14
N LEU A 8 -14.29 -12.00 -15.81
CA LEU A 8 -12.92 -11.81 -15.32
C LEU A 8 -12.87 -11.04 -13.99
N THR A 9 -13.88 -10.21 -13.67
CA THR A 9 -13.94 -9.55 -12.35
C THR A 9 -14.29 -10.48 -11.19
N TYR A 10 -14.86 -11.66 -11.47
CA TYR A 10 -15.20 -12.66 -10.45
C TYR A 10 -14.11 -13.71 -10.23
N LEU A 11 -13.07 -13.72 -11.07
CA LEU A 11 -11.97 -14.67 -10.92
C LEU A 11 -10.98 -14.21 -9.85
N LYS A 12 -10.53 -15.15 -9.01
CA LYS A 12 -9.40 -14.94 -8.10
C LYS A 12 -8.12 -14.67 -8.91
N PRO A 13 -7.11 -13.99 -8.34
CA PRO A 13 -5.86 -13.71 -9.05
C PRO A 13 -5.17 -14.97 -9.61
N SER A 14 -5.22 -16.09 -8.88
CA SER A 14 -4.69 -17.39 -9.33
C SER A 14 -5.45 -17.97 -10.52
N GLU A 15 -6.76 -17.74 -10.59
CA GLU A 15 -7.63 -18.16 -11.70
C GLU A 15 -7.40 -17.30 -12.94
N LEU A 16 -7.20 -15.99 -12.76
CA LEU A 16 -6.77 -15.09 -13.84
C LEU A 16 -5.46 -15.56 -14.45
N ILE A 17 -4.45 -15.88 -13.63
CA ILE A 17 -3.16 -16.37 -14.16
C ILE A 17 -3.36 -17.69 -14.92
N ARG A 18 -4.09 -18.66 -14.35
CA ARG A 18 -4.37 -19.94 -15.01
C ARG A 18 -5.08 -19.74 -16.35
N TYR A 19 -6.13 -18.92 -16.40
CA TYR A 19 -6.83 -18.61 -17.64
C TYR A 19 -5.90 -17.99 -18.70
N GLY A 20 -4.94 -17.16 -18.28
CA GLY A 20 -3.97 -16.51 -19.17
C GLY A 20 -2.97 -17.47 -19.80
N THR A 21 -2.73 -18.62 -19.16
CA THR A 21 -1.86 -19.66 -19.72
C THR A 21 -2.54 -20.54 -20.76
N CYS A 22 -3.87 -20.49 -20.89
CA CYS A 22 -4.61 -21.37 -21.81
C CYS A 22 -4.40 -21.01 -23.29
N SER A 23 -4.23 -19.72 -23.62
CA SER A 23 -3.98 -19.28 -24.99
C SER A 23 -3.45 -17.85 -25.05
N ARG A 24 -2.85 -17.46 -26.19
CA ARG A 24 -2.43 -16.06 -26.43
C ARG A 24 -3.60 -15.07 -26.38
N LEU A 25 -4.79 -15.49 -26.83
CA LEU A 25 -5.99 -14.65 -26.77
C LEU A 25 -6.43 -14.42 -25.33
N ALA A 26 -6.51 -15.49 -24.53
CA ALA A 26 -6.85 -15.40 -23.10
C ALA A 26 -5.82 -14.54 -22.34
N PHE A 27 -4.53 -14.69 -22.65
CA PHE A 27 -3.48 -13.82 -22.12
C PHE A 27 -3.74 -12.35 -22.44
N ALA A 28 -3.99 -12.01 -23.71
CA ALA A 28 -4.23 -10.62 -24.12
C ALA A 28 -5.44 -10.01 -23.41
N ARG A 29 -6.51 -10.81 -23.22
CA ARG A 29 -7.71 -10.43 -22.46
C ARG A 29 -7.41 -10.15 -21.00
N ILE A 30 -6.65 -11.01 -20.33
CA ILE A 30 -6.25 -10.79 -18.94
C ILE A 30 -5.34 -9.58 -18.80
N ALA A 31 -4.41 -9.37 -19.74
CA ALA A 31 -3.56 -8.19 -19.74
C ALA A 31 -4.41 -6.91 -19.82
N ASP A 32 -5.42 -6.88 -20.70
CA ASP A 32 -6.38 -5.77 -20.78
C ASP A 32 -7.17 -5.61 -19.48
N SER A 33 -7.72 -6.70 -18.94
CA SER A 33 -8.51 -6.66 -17.71
C SER A 33 -7.69 -6.22 -16.51
N ILE A 34 -6.44 -6.66 -16.36
CA ILE A 34 -5.57 -6.23 -15.25
C ILE A 34 -5.23 -4.75 -15.39
N SER A 35 -4.83 -4.29 -16.57
CA SER A 35 -4.56 -2.87 -16.83
C SER A 35 -5.80 -2.00 -16.59
N TYR A 36 -6.99 -2.51 -16.92
CA TYR A 36 -8.24 -1.83 -16.65
C TYR A 36 -8.59 -1.84 -15.15
N LEU A 37 -8.64 -2.99 -14.48
CA LEU A 37 -9.11 -3.11 -13.09
C LEU A 37 -8.14 -2.46 -12.09
N TYR A 38 -6.84 -2.70 -12.27
CA TYR A 38 -5.78 -2.30 -11.34
C TYR A 38 -4.97 -1.09 -11.82
N SER A 39 -5.63 -0.17 -12.53
CA SER A 39 -4.98 1.05 -13.04
C SER A 39 -4.51 1.98 -11.93
N THR A 40 -3.19 1.99 -11.69
CA THR A 40 -2.56 2.95 -10.76
C THR A 40 -2.72 4.39 -11.25
N ARG A 41 -2.70 4.62 -12.57
CA ARG A 41 -2.98 5.92 -13.18
C ARG A 41 -4.36 6.43 -12.80
N ARG A 42 -5.41 5.62 -12.97
CA ARG A 42 -6.78 6.02 -12.60
C ARG A 42 -6.91 6.30 -11.10
N LEU A 43 -6.21 5.57 -10.24
CA LEU A 43 -6.18 5.85 -8.80
C LEU A 43 -5.53 7.22 -8.53
N LEU A 44 -4.33 7.43 -9.04
CA LEU A 44 -3.51 8.62 -8.75
C LEU A 44 -4.07 9.88 -9.42
N GLN A 45 -4.73 9.78 -10.57
CA GLN A 45 -5.40 10.90 -11.23
C GLN A 45 -6.56 11.48 -10.40
N LYS A 46 -7.06 10.78 -9.38
CA LYS A 46 -8.02 11.37 -8.42
C LYS A 46 -7.38 12.45 -7.54
N PHE A 47 -6.06 12.41 -7.39
CA PHE A 47 -5.25 13.32 -6.57
C PHE A 47 -4.39 14.25 -7.44
N PHE A 48 -4.02 13.80 -8.63
CA PHE A 48 -3.21 14.54 -9.62
C PHE A 48 -3.97 14.59 -10.95
N PRO A 49 -5.00 15.46 -11.06
CA PRO A 49 -6.03 15.35 -12.09
C PRO A 49 -5.54 15.66 -13.51
N THR A 50 -4.56 16.55 -13.67
CA THR A 50 -4.01 16.84 -15.00
C THR A 50 -2.89 15.85 -15.33
N ASP A 51 -2.69 15.58 -16.63
CA ASP A 51 -1.59 14.71 -17.06
C ASP A 51 -0.23 15.28 -16.65
N ASN A 52 -0.05 16.61 -16.66
CA ASN A 52 1.17 17.26 -16.20
C ASN A 52 1.41 17.02 -14.70
N ASP A 53 0.36 17.11 -13.88
CA ASP A 53 0.45 16.87 -12.44
C ASP A 53 0.79 15.41 -12.13
N TYR A 54 0.10 14.50 -12.83
CA TYR A 54 0.38 13.07 -12.76
C TYR A 54 1.84 12.78 -13.13
N HIS A 55 2.32 13.25 -14.28
CA HIS A 55 3.69 13.03 -14.70
C HIS A 55 4.71 13.65 -13.73
N ARG A 56 4.44 14.84 -13.20
CA ARG A 56 5.31 15.49 -12.21
C ARG A 56 5.41 14.68 -10.91
N PHE A 57 4.28 14.16 -10.42
CA PHE A 57 4.27 13.26 -9.27
C PHE A 57 5.05 11.98 -9.57
N ARG A 58 4.82 11.34 -10.72
CA ARG A 58 5.47 10.08 -11.09
C ARG A 58 6.98 10.23 -11.29
N GLU A 59 7.45 11.34 -11.84
CA GLU A 59 8.89 11.64 -11.91
C GLU A 59 9.50 11.90 -10.53
N THR A 60 8.76 12.58 -9.64
CA THR A 60 9.17 12.75 -8.23
C THR A 60 9.27 11.38 -7.54
N GLN A 61 8.29 10.52 -7.78
CA GLN A 61 8.24 9.16 -7.26
C GLN A 61 9.44 8.32 -7.72
N LYS A 62 9.77 8.38 -9.02
CA LYS A 62 10.93 7.72 -9.61
C LYS A 62 12.24 8.22 -9.00
N ARG A 63 12.43 9.54 -8.96
CA ARG A 63 13.70 10.16 -8.60
C ARG A 63 14.00 10.09 -7.10
N HIS A 64 12.96 10.11 -6.27
CA HIS A 64 13.09 10.21 -4.82
C HIS A 64 12.62 8.96 -4.06
N GLY A 65 12.19 7.92 -4.78
CA GLY A 65 11.78 6.65 -4.19
C GLY A 65 10.52 6.78 -3.34
N VAL A 66 9.57 7.63 -3.73
CA VAL A 66 8.31 7.80 -3.00
C VAL A 66 7.46 6.54 -3.16
N LEU A 67 6.83 6.11 -2.07
CA LEU A 67 5.90 5.00 -2.07
C LEU A 67 4.50 5.52 -1.76
N VAL A 68 3.48 5.00 -2.44
CA VAL A 68 2.08 5.23 -2.09
C VAL A 68 1.60 4.00 -1.35
N SER A 69 0.89 4.16 -0.24
CA SER A 69 0.39 3.03 0.54
C SER A 69 -0.98 3.32 1.14
N GLY A 70 -1.41 2.48 2.08
CA GLY A 70 -2.61 2.69 2.86
C GLY A 70 -3.89 2.44 2.07
N SER A 71 -4.94 3.16 2.46
CA SER A 71 -6.29 2.71 2.13
C SER A 71 -6.66 2.81 0.66
N GLN A 72 -6.12 3.80 -0.06
CA GLN A 72 -6.32 3.93 -1.50
C GLN A 72 -5.69 2.77 -2.28
N VAL A 73 -4.52 2.30 -1.83
CA VAL A 73 -3.84 1.16 -2.47
C VAL A 73 -4.58 -0.14 -2.18
N THR A 74 -5.09 -0.34 -0.97
CA THR A 74 -6.00 -1.47 -0.69
C THR A 74 -7.23 -1.41 -1.59
N GLY A 75 -7.84 -0.23 -1.75
CA GLY A 75 -8.98 -0.01 -2.65
C GLY A 75 -8.70 -0.36 -4.12
N LEU A 76 -7.48 -0.14 -4.59
CA LEU A 76 -7.02 -0.58 -5.91
C LEU A 76 -7.06 -2.11 -6.03
N PHE A 77 -6.46 -2.82 -5.07
CA PHE A 77 -6.33 -4.28 -5.12
C PHE A 77 -7.64 -5.03 -4.89
N VAL A 78 -8.59 -4.46 -4.16
CA VAL A 78 -9.94 -5.04 -4.05
C VAL A 78 -10.90 -4.59 -5.14
N CYS A 79 -10.40 -3.90 -6.17
CA CYS A 79 -11.20 -3.37 -7.29
C CYS A 79 -12.39 -2.50 -6.84
N ASN A 80 -12.28 -1.84 -5.68
CA ASN A 80 -13.37 -1.06 -5.08
C ASN A 80 -12.86 0.27 -4.53
N THR A 81 -12.23 1.07 -5.39
CA THR A 81 -11.75 2.40 -5.02
C THR A 81 -12.88 3.40 -4.69
N ALA A 82 -14.14 3.05 -4.99
CA ALA A 82 -15.31 3.88 -4.69
C ALA A 82 -15.58 3.95 -3.18
N SER A 83 -15.33 2.86 -2.44
CA SER A 83 -15.45 2.83 -0.97
C SER A 83 -14.36 3.64 -0.23
N PHE A 84 -13.38 4.19 -0.96
CA PHE A 84 -12.25 4.94 -0.40
C PHE A 84 -12.16 6.37 -0.95
N THR A 85 -13.21 6.88 -1.59
CA THR A 85 -13.23 8.23 -2.21
C THR A 85 -12.97 9.37 -1.23
N MET A 86 -13.39 9.20 0.03
CA MET A 86 -13.18 10.15 1.11
C MET A 86 -11.87 9.91 1.88
N SER A 87 -11.10 8.88 1.50
CA SER A 87 -9.80 8.63 2.14
C SER A 87 -8.70 9.46 1.47
N ASP A 88 -7.77 9.90 2.30
CA ASP A 88 -6.50 10.52 1.95
C ASP A 88 -5.61 9.60 1.09
N LEU A 89 -4.60 10.23 0.46
CA LEU A 89 -3.50 9.53 -0.20
C LEU A 89 -2.26 9.56 0.69
N ASP A 90 -1.81 8.39 1.11
CA ASP A 90 -0.61 8.26 1.95
C ASP A 90 0.64 8.14 1.08
N LEU A 91 1.56 9.09 1.20
CA LEU A 91 2.84 9.16 0.52
C LEU A 91 3.99 8.98 1.52
N TYR A 92 4.81 7.97 1.32
CA TYR A 92 5.97 7.66 2.13
C TYR A 92 7.24 8.10 1.41
N VAL A 93 8.11 8.80 2.13
CA VAL A 93 9.36 9.34 1.57
C VAL A 93 10.47 9.33 2.61
N ASN A 94 11.74 9.22 2.19
CA ASN A 94 12.84 9.41 3.13
C ASN A 94 12.90 10.89 3.54
N ILE A 95 13.14 11.19 4.82
CA ILE A 95 13.17 12.56 5.36
C ILE A 95 14.15 13.46 4.60
N LYS A 96 15.28 12.93 4.14
CA LYS A 96 16.27 13.67 3.33
C LYS A 96 15.73 14.10 1.97
N LYS A 97 14.60 13.53 1.54
CA LYS A 97 13.93 13.79 0.26
C LYS A 97 12.56 14.44 0.41
N GLU A 98 12.06 14.62 1.63
CA GLU A 98 10.73 15.20 1.90
C GLU A 98 10.55 16.57 1.24
N GLY A 99 11.56 17.43 1.29
CA GLY A 99 11.52 18.76 0.67
C GLY A 99 11.30 18.74 -0.85
N PHE A 100 11.82 17.73 -1.56
CA PHE A 100 11.57 17.58 -3.00
C PHE A 100 10.12 17.19 -3.28
N LEU A 101 9.56 16.29 -2.47
CA LEU A 101 8.15 15.90 -2.58
C LEU A 101 7.24 17.09 -2.23
N ALA A 102 7.53 17.80 -1.15
CA ALA A 102 6.79 19.01 -0.77
C ALA A 102 6.78 20.06 -1.89
N THR A 103 7.94 20.31 -2.50
CA THR A 103 8.06 21.24 -3.64
C THR A 103 7.22 20.78 -4.83
N ALA A 104 7.24 19.48 -5.16
CA ALA A 104 6.43 18.92 -6.24
C ALA A 104 4.93 19.06 -5.96
N LEU A 105 4.49 18.81 -4.73
CA LEU A 105 3.10 19.00 -4.31
C LEU A 105 2.66 20.47 -4.43
N THR A 106 3.48 21.41 -3.99
CA THR A 106 3.21 22.85 -4.15
C THR A 106 3.08 23.28 -5.61
N GLN A 107 3.88 22.69 -6.50
CA GLN A 107 3.77 22.93 -7.95
C GLN A 107 2.48 22.35 -8.56
N ILE A 108 1.82 21.41 -7.85
CA ILE A 108 0.57 20.74 -8.25
C ILE A 108 -0.62 21.33 -7.46
N SER A 109 -0.49 22.55 -6.96
CA SER A 109 -1.55 23.26 -6.21
C SER A 109 -1.96 22.62 -4.88
N TYR A 110 -1.08 21.81 -4.28
CA TYR A 110 -1.23 21.39 -2.89
C TYR A 110 -0.48 22.33 -1.94
N SER A 111 -1.16 22.81 -0.90
CA SER A 111 -0.54 23.59 0.17
C SER A 111 -0.44 22.76 1.45
N LEU A 112 0.61 23.01 2.24
CA LEU A 112 0.72 22.43 3.57
C LEU A 112 -0.44 22.95 4.43
N TYR A 113 -1.27 22.04 4.91
CA TYR A 113 -2.40 22.35 5.78
C TYR A 113 -2.01 22.25 7.25
N THR A 114 -1.39 21.13 7.65
CA THR A 114 -0.93 20.92 9.03
C THR A 114 0.32 20.06 9.10
N ASP A 115 1.10 20.27 10.15
CA ASP A 115 2.29 19.49 10.50
C ASP A 115 2.00 18.72 11.80
N LEU A 116 1.56 17.47 11.64
CA LEU A 116 1.15 16.59 12.74
C LEU A 116 2.35 16.11 13.57
N SER A 117 3.57 16.26 13.06
CA SER A 117 4.82 15.93 13.77
C SER A 117 4.97 16.72 15.07
N ARG A 118 4.42 17.94 15.13
CA ARG A 118 4.48 18.81 16.32
C ARG A 118 3.47 18.42 17.40
N GLN A 119 2.52 17.54 17.13
CA GLN A 119 1.53 17.08 18.10
C GLN A 119 1.94 15.78 18.82
N GLN A 120 3.06 15.14 18.42
CA GLN A 120 3.56 13.90 19.01
C GLN A 120 4.81 14.06 19.90
N LEU A 121 5.24 15.30 20.18
CA LEU A 121 6.32 15.58 21.14
C LEU A 121 5.74 15.56 22.57
N ASP A 122 5.36 14.38 23.05
CA ASP A 122 5.51 14.07 24.48
C ASP A 122 6.73 13.16 24.59
N GLU A 123 7.75 13.67 25.28
CA GLU A 123 9.03 13.04 25.53
C GLU A 123 8.84 11.65 26.16
N SER A 124 9.38 10.60 25.52
CA SER A 124 9.47 9.27 26.13
C SER A 124 10.91 8.82 26.13
N ASP A 125 11.43 8.66 27.35
CA ASP A 125 12.82 8.49 27.75
C ASP A 125 13.59 7.37 27.02
N ASP A 126 14.81 7.71 26.57
CA ASP A 126 15.82 6.81 26.01
C ASP A 126 16.18 5.62 26.92
N TYR A 127 15.82 5.66 28.20
CA TYR A 127 16.17 4.64 29.21
C TYR A 127 15.35 3.33 29.05
N GLU A 128 14.14 3.38 28.48
CA GLU A 128 13.34 2.17 28.24
C GLU A 128 13.85 1.34 27.06
N LEU A 129 14.52 1.98 26.10
CA LEU A 129 15.04 1.32 24.89
C LEU A 129 16.09 0.26 25.26
N VAL A 130 16.97 0.57 26.24
CA VAL A 130 18.04 -0.32 26.71
C VAL A 130 17.50 -1.52 27.50
N SER A 131 16.39 -1.34 28.22
CA SER A 131 15.74 -2.43 28.98
C SER A 131 14.93 -3.38 28.07
N ALA A 132 14.31 -2.85 27.01
CA ALA A 132 13.56 -3.64 26.03
C ALA A 132 14.46 -4.52 25.13
N MET A 133 15.75 -4.19 24.99
CA MET A 133 16.74 -5.02 24.27
C MET A 133 16.92 -6.42 24.88
N GLN A 134 16.47 -6.65 26.12
CA GLN A 134 16.63 -7.92 26.81
C GLN A 134 15.41 -8.85 26.71
N ASN A 135 14.23 -8.37 26.28
CA ASN A 135 13.00 -9.16 26.26
C ASN A 135 12.15 -8.91 24.98
N GLN A 136 12.18 -9.89 24.07
CA GLN A 136 11.29 -10.09 22.91
C GLN A 136 11.42 -9.14 21.69
N GLU A 137 11.72 -9.72 20.52
CA GLU A 137 11.94 -9.07 19.20
C GLU A 137 10.76 -8.24 18.65
N ILE A 138 9.54 -8.43 19.16
CA ILE A 138 8.31 -7.87 18.59
C ILE A 138 7.99 -6.47 19.15
N ILE A 139 8.26 -6.22 20.45
CA ILE A 139 8.11 -4.90 21.07
C ILE A 139 9.10 -3.90 20.46
N LEU A 140 10.27 -4.39 20.05
CA LEU A 140 11.31 -3.61 19.37
C LEU A 140 10.81 -3.02 18.04
N ARG A 141 9.97 -3.71 17.26
CA ARG A 141 9.51 -3.21 15.95
C ARG A 141 8.50 -2.07 16.05
N ALA A 142 7.53 -2.16 16.96
CA ALA A 142 6.53 -1.09 17.14
C ALA A 142 7.19 0.21 17.65
N LYS A 143 8.10 0.12 18.63
CA LYS A 143 8.88 1.27 19.11
C LYS A 143 9.85 1.80 18.04
N TYR A 144 10.48 0.91 17.26
CA TYR A 144 11.34 1.30 16.12
C TYR A 144 10.57 2.11 15.07
N VAL A 145 9.32 1.74 14.76
CA VAL A 145 8.52 2.42 13.73
C VAL A 145 8.08 3.81 14.16
N CYS A 146 7.69 3.99 15.42
CA CYS A 146 7.44 5.31 15.98
C CYS A 146 8.71 6.18 15.93
N SER A 147 9.89 5.61 16.22
CA SER A 147 11.17 6.33 16.10
C SER A 147 11.63 6.54 14.64
N ALA A 148 11.12 5.72 13.71
CA ALA A 148 11.50 5.77 12.30
C ALA A 148 10.68 6.78 11.50
N ILE A 149 9.46 7.11 11.95
CA ILE A 149 8.65 8.20 11.38
C ILE A 149 9.23 9.52 11.87
N ALA A 150 9.76 10.30 10.94
CA ALA A 150 10.38 11.59 11.20
C ALA A 150 9.37 12.75 11.20
N SER A 151 8.36 12.66 10.33
CA SER A 151 7.31 13.67 10.22
C SER A 151 6.06 13.11 9.55
N VAL A 152 4.92 13.71 9.88
CA VAL A 152 3.64 13.50 9.20
C VAL A 152 3.04 14.87 8.89
N LYS A 153 2.83 15.15 7.61
CA LYS A 153 2.33 16.45 7.12
C LYS A 153 1.15 16.25 6.20
N GLU A 154 0.09 17.01 6.40
CA GLU A 154 -1.09 16.97 5.52
C GLU A 154 -1.05 18.11 4.53
N TYR A 155 -1.28 17.78 3.26
CA TYR A 155 -1.33 18.69 2.13
C TYR A 155 -2.71 18.66 1.51
N HIS A 156 -3.30 19.84 1.31
CA HIS A 156 -4.65 19.99 0.78
C HIS A 156 -4.60 20.73 -0.55
N ASN A 157 -5.44 20.33 -1.50
CA ASN A 157 -5.68 21.12 -2.71
C ASN A 157 -7.04 21.85 -2.64
N CYS A 158 -7.32 22.69 -3.64
CA CYS A 158 -8.58 23.45 -3.73
C CYS A 158 -9.83 22.56 -3.87
N ASP A 159 -9.67 21.33 -4.36
CA ASP A 159 -10.75 20.37 -4.57
C ASP A 159 -11.06 19.53 -3.32
N GLY A 160 -10.43 19.86 -2.18
CA GLY A 160 -10.59 19.13 -0.91
C GLY A 160 -9.93 17.76 -0.89
N LYS A 161 -9.02 17.47 -1.81
CA LYS A 161 -8.18 16.25 -1.76
C LYS A 161 -7.07 16.44 -0.75
N ILE A 162 -6.86 15.38 0.03
CA ILE A 162 -5.89 15.33 1.10
C ILE A 162 -4.79 14.33 0.72
N VAL A 163 -3.55 14.78 0.82
CA VAL A 163 -2.34 13.97 0.68
C VAL A 163 -1.60 14.03 2.02
N GLN A 164 -1.40 12.88 2.65
CA GLN A 164 -0.54 12.78 3.83
C GLN A 164 0.87 12.40 3.39
N VAL A 165 1.86 13.18 3.79
CA VAL A 165 3.29 12.90 3.57
C VAL A 165 3.88 12.39 4.88
N ILE A 166 4.27 11.12 4.88
CA ILE A 166 4.91 10.43 5.99
C ILE A 166 6.39 10.30 5.66
N ALA A 167 7.25 11.04 6.36
CA ALA A 167 8.68 10.96 6.14
C ALA A 167 9.34 10.00 7.13
N SER A 168 10.37 9.27 6.67
CA SER A 168 11.12 8.33 7.50
C SER A 168 12.61 8.63 7.58
N HIS A 169 13.21 8.38 8.75
CA HIS A 169 14.66 8.29 8.90
C HIS A 169 15.24 7.03 8.22
N GLY A 170 14.47 5.93 8.20
CA GLY A 170 14.89 4.61 7.73
C GLY A 170 14.29 4.21 6.37
N PRO A 171 14.40 2.90 6.04
CA PRO A 171 13.73 2.31 4.89
C PRO A 171 12.20 2.42 5.00
N LEU A 172 11.55 2.83 3.90
CA LEU A 172 10.10 3.05 3.89
C LEU A 172 9.29 1.78 4.10
N MET A 173 9.82 0.64 3.66
CA MET A 173 9.16 -0.65 3.86
C MET A 173 9.09 -1.04 5.34
N ASP A 174 10.01 -0.58 6.19
CA ASP A 174 9.97 -0.92 7.62
C ASP A 174 8.74 -0.30 8.29
N ILE A 175 8.35 0.91 7.89
CA ILE A 175 7.11 1.55 8.37
C ILE A 175 5.89 0.77 7.87
N ILE A 176 5.85 0.46 6.57
CA ILE A 176 4.69 -0.18 5.93
C ILE A 176 4.46 -1.59 6.48
N LEU A 177 5.53 -2.37 6.70
CA LEU A 177 5.47 -3.71 7.26
C LEU A 177 5.08 -3.74 8.75
N CYS A 178 5.04 -2.58 9.40
CA CYS A 178 4.63 -2.45 10.79
C CYS A 178 3.27 -1.76 10.95
N PHE A 179 2.50 -1.62 9.87
CA PHE A 179 1.11 -1.22 9.98
C PHE A 179 0.33 -2.15 10.91
N HIS A 180 -0.68 -1.60 11.59
CA HIS A 180 -1.52 -2.33 12.54
C HIS A 180 -2.28 -3.53 11.94
N SER A 181 -2.29 -3.70 10.62
CA SER A 181 -3.15 -4.64 9.90
C SER A 181 -2.50 -5.06 8.58
N THR A 182 -2.44 -6.35 8.28
CA THR A 182 -1.80 -6.84 7.03
C THR A 182 -2.52 -6.39 5.76
N CYS A 183 -3.84 -6.13 5.81
CA CYS A 183 -4.64 -5.69 4.66
C CYS A 183 -4.26 -4.32 4.08
N VAL A 184 -3.43 -3.54 4.78
CA VAL A 184 -2.90 -2.24 4.31
C VAL A 184 -1.45 -2.31 3.86
N MET A 185 -0.80 -3.47 3.94
CA MET A 185 0.60 -3.64 3.53
C MET A 185 0.71 -3.81 2.02
N ASN A 186 0.17 -2.83 1.29
CA ASN A 186 0.14 -2.78 -0.16
C ASN A 186 0.77 -1.48 -0.61
N VAL A 187 1.62 -1.53 -1.63
CA VAL A 187 2.48 -0.39 -1.98
C VAL A 187 2.48 -0.15 -3.48
N ILE A 188 2.38 1.11 -3.90
CA ILE A 188 2.67 1.54 -5.27
C ILE A 188 4.01 2.24 -5.27
N SER A 189 4.98 1.66 -5.97
CA SER A 189 6.25 2.28 -6.33
C SER A 189 6.16 2.95 -7.71
N TYR A 190 7.29 3.44 -8.24
CA TYR A 190 7.29 3.93 -9.62
C TYR A 190 7.01 2.82 -10.64
N HIS A 191 7.64 1.65 -10.55
CA HIS A 191 7.49 0.62 -11.58
C HIS A 191 6.31 -0.31 -11.34
N TYR A 192 6.06 -0.65 -10.08
CA TYR A 192 5.11 -1.70 -9.72
C TYR A 192 4.24 -1.31 -8.54
N ALA A 193 3.02 -1.84 -8.51
CA ALA A 193 2.24 -1.96 -7.30
C ALA A 193 2.31 -3.40 -6.76
N TYR A 194 2.38 -3.51 -5.44
CA TYR A 194 2.53 -4.75 -4.69
C TYR A 194 1.39 -4.91 -3.70
N CYS A 195 0.80 -6.10 -3.68
CA CYS A 195 -0.03 -6.58 -2.58
C CYS A 195 0.73 -7.74 -1.95
N LEU A 196 1.11 -7.61 -0.67
CA LEU A 196 1.94 -8.61 0.00
C LEU A 196 1.14 -9.87 0.37
N TYR A 197 -0.12 -9.69 0.75
CA TYR A 197 -1.01 -10.77 1.17
C TYR A 197 -2.26 -10.83 0.28
N PRO A 198 -2.14 -11.12 -1.03
CA PRO A 198 -3.27 -11.06 -1.96
C PRO A 198 -4.41 -12.05 -1.65
N SER A 199 -4.12 -13.26 -1.20
CA SER A 199 -5.14 -14.24 -0.80
C SER A 199 -5.90 -13.76 0.42
N ALA A 200 -5.22 -13.36 1.51
CA ALA A 200 -5.91 -12.81 2.68
C ALA A 200 -6.63 -11.49 2.36
N THR A 201 -5.94 -10.53 1.74
CA THR A 201 -6.45 -9.16 1.55
C THR A 201 -7.58 -9.09 0.52
N ILE A 202 -7.42 -9.76 -0.62
CA ILE A 202 -8.29 -9.58 -1.79
C ILE A 202 -9.37 -10.65 -1.83
N CYS A 203 -8.99 -11.92 -1.66
CA CYS A 203 -9.92 -13.03 -1.86
C CYS A 203 -10.79 -13.27 -0.64
N GLU A 204 -10.17 -13.37 0.53
CA GLU A 204 -10.85 -13.83 1.75
C GLU A 204 -11.19 -12.68 2.70
N ARG A 205 -10.73 -11.45 2.41
CA ARG A 205 -10.87 -10.25 3.26
C ARG A 205 -10.53 -10.51 4.72
N VAL A 206 -9.44 -11.23 4.95
CA VAL A 206 -8.86 -11.45 6.27
C VAL A 206 -7.68 -10.49 6.45
N SER A 207 -7.54 -9.95 7.65
CA SER A 207 -6.37 -9.18 8.04
C SER A 207 -5.88 -9.66 9.40
N VAL A 208 -4.57 -9.76 9.57
CA VAL A 208 -3.97 -10.03 10.88
C VAL A 208 -3.67 -8.69 11.52
N ALA A 209 -4.20 -8.47 12.71
CA ALA A 209 -3.82 -7.32 13.51
C ALA A 209 -2.38 -7.52 14.02
N HIS A 210 -1.54 -6.51 13.85
CA HIS A 210 -0.29 -6.46 14.60
C HIS A 210 -0.59 -6.19 16.08
N PHE A 211 0.22 -6.77 16.96
CA PHE A 211 0.10 -6.59 18.41
C PHE A 211 0.25 -5.10 18.78
N GLY A 212 -0.77 -4.56 19.46
CA GLY A 212 -0.86 -3.18 19.91
C GLY A 212 -2.25 -2.91 20.47
N ASP A 213 -2.32 -2.55 21.75
CA ASP A 213 -3.58 -2.23 22.45
C ASP A 213 -3.81 -0.71 22.56
N ASP A 214 -3.01 0.09 21.86
CA ASP A 214 -3.19 1.54 21.84
C ASP A 214 -4.46 1.94 21.07
N ILE A 215 -4.87 3.19 21.28
CA ILE A 215 -6.11 3.71 20.71
C ILE A 215 -6.10 3.76 19.18
N ASN A 216 -4.92 3.96 18.56
CA ASN A 216 -4.79 4.00 17.10
C ASN A 216 -4.87 2.59 16.52
N SER A 217 -4.23 1.60 17.17
CA SER A 217 -4.39 0.18 16.82
C SER A 217 -5.86 -0.25 16.88
N THR A 218 -6.59 0.15 17.93
CA THR A 218 -8.02 -0.15 18.08
C THR A 218 -8.88 0.52 17.01
N ARG A 219 -8.70 1.82 16.77
CA ARG A 219 -9.39 2.55 15.70
C ARG A 219 -9.10 1.97 14.31
N ALA A 220 -7.86 1.53 14.06
CA ALA A 220 -7.50 0.90 12.81
C ALA A 220 -8.25 -0.43 12.62
N ARG A 221 -8.33 -1.28 13.67
CA ARG A 221 -9.09 -2.53 13.63
C ARG A 221 -10.57 -2.29 13.35
N GLU A 222 -11.19 -1.34 14.06
CA GLU A 222 -12.59 -0.96 13.85
C GLU A 222 -12.83 -0.45 12.43
N LYS A 223 -11.97 0.44 11.94
CA LYS A 223 -12.02 0.99 10.57
C LYS A 223 -12.02 -0.11 9.52
N TRP A 224 -11.12 -1.10 9.64
CA TRP A 224 -11.01 -2.19 8.65
C TRP A 224 -12.10 -3.24 8.82
N SER A 225 -12.55 -3.51 10.05
CA SER A 225 -13.72 -4.35 10.31
C SER A 225 -14.99 -3.75 9.68
N ALA A 226 -15.21 -2.45 9.83
CA ALA A 226 -16.35 -1.74 9.23
C ALA A 226 -16.31 -1.74 7.69
N ARG A 227 -15.11 -1.90 7.10
CA ARG A 227 -14.91 -2.06 5.64
C ARG A 227 -15.08 -3.50 5.17
N GLY A 228 -15.41 -4.43 6.07
CA GLY A 228 -15.71 -5.83 5.77
C GLY A 228 -14.52 -6.77 5.83
N TRP A 229 -13.43 -6.40 6.52
CA TRP A 229 -12.34 -7.33 6.81
C TRP A 229 -12.59 -8.08 8.11
N CYS A 230 -12.40 -9.39 8.10
CA CYS A 230 -12.28 -10.18 9.31
C CYS A 230 -10.91 -9.94 9.93
N ILE A 231 -10.88 -9.36 11.14
CA ILE A 231 -9.63 -9.09 11.85
C ILE A 231 -9.27 -10.29 12.72
N ALA A 232 -8.26 -11.05 12.30
CA ALA A 232 -7.70 -12.15 13.04
C ALA A 232 -6.64 -11.66 14.03
N THR A 233 -6.60 -12.26 15.21
CA THR A 233 -5.60 -11.98 16.26
C THR A 233 -4.33 -12.82 16.10
N GLU A 234 -4.39 -13.90 15.32
CA GLU A 234 -3.26 -14.80 15.09
C GLU A 234 -3.13 -15.14 13.59
N ALA A 235 -1.90 -15.09 13.08
CA ALA A 235 -1.58 -15.37 11.67
C ALA A 235 -1.73 -16.86 11.27
N THR A 236 -1.83 -17.75 12.26
CA THR A 236 -1.67 -19.21 12.12
C THR A 236 -2.96 -19.97 11.76
N LEU A 237 -4.11 -19.30 11.65
CA LEU A 237 -5.40 -19.99 11.52
C LEU A 237 -5.69 -20.59 10.12
N SER A 238 -4.90 -20.28 9.08
CA SER A 238 -5.02 -20.99 7.80
C SER A 238 -3.78 -20.89 6.91
N PRO A 239 -3.09 -22.00 6.58
CA PRO A 239 -1.99 -22.04 5.61
C PRO A 239 -2.36 -21.55 4.20
N GLN A 240 -3.65 -21.39 3.91
CA GLN A 240 -4.17 -21.02 2.59
C GLN A 240 -4.20 -19.50 2.39
N LEU A 241 -4.13 -18.72 3.47
CA LEU A 241 -4.35 -17.28 3.45
C LEU A 241 -3.10 -16.44 3.15
N ASP A 242 -2.02 -16.97 2.59
CA ASP A 242 -0.71 -16.29 2.45
C ASP A 242 -0.10 -15.58 3.70
N LEU A 243 -0.77 -15.61 4.85
CA LEU A 243 -0.35 -15.10 6.16
C LEU A 243 0.69 -16.00 6.87
N ARG A 244 1.49 -16.74 6.10
CA ARG A 244 2.39 -17.76 6.63
C ARG A 244 3.61 -17.14 7.33
N THR A 245 4.08 -17.77 8.40
CA THR A 245 5.38 -17.53 9.05
C THR A 245 6.54 -18.13 8.25
N VAL A 246 6.63 -17.79 6.97
CA VAL A 246 7.81 -18.06 6.12
C VAL A 246 8.56 -16.75 5.87
N HIS A 247 9.83 -16.82 5.47
CA HIS A 247 10.57 -15.65 5.00
C HIS A 247 9.86 -15.05 3.78
N HIS A 248 9.08 -14.01 4.02
CA HIS A 248 8.30 -13.28 3.03
C HIS A 248 8.98 -11.94 2.73
N TYR A 249 9.12 -11.60 1.45
CA TYR A 249 9.72 -10.34 1.02
C TYR A 249 9.00 -9.77 -0.20
N VAL A 250 9.10 -8.45 -0.37
CA VAL A 250 8.37 -7.72 -1.41
C VAL A 250 8.67 -8.29 -2.80
N GLY A 251 7.63 -8.80 -3.46
CA GLY A 251 7.73 -9.31 -4.82
C GLY A 251 8.17 -10.77 -4.95
N ASP A 252 8.20 -11.52 -3.85
CA ASP A 252 8.33 -12.97 -3.88
C ASP A 252 7.13 -13.66 -4.56
N GLN A 253 7.13 -14.99 -4.57
CA GLN A 253 6.07 -15.79 -5.18
C GLN A 253 4.70 -15.68 -4.48
N TYR A 254 4.67 -15.16 -3.26
CA TYR A 254 3.46 -14.99 -2.46
C TYR A 254 2.86 -13.59 -2.62
N SER A 255 3.67 -12.62 -3.03
CA SER A 255 3.24 -11.27 -3.36
C SER A 255 2.59 -11.18 -4.74
N TRP A 256 1.51 -10.41 -4.86
CA TRP A 256 1.03 -9.98 -6.16
C TRP A 256 1.72 -8.69 -6.59
N ARG A 257 2.28 -8.68 -7.80
CA ARG A 257 2.91 -7.53 -8.44
C ARG A 257 2.21 -7.19 -9.75
N ILE A 258 1.90 -5.92 -9.96
CA ILE A 258 1.33 -5.38 -11.21
C ILE A 258 2.19 -4.19 -11.70
N LEU A 259 2.28 -4.01 -13.02
CA LEU A 259 2.96 -2.86 -13.63
C LEU A 259 2.11 -1.59 -13.46
N CYS A 260 2.77 -0.46 -13.19
CA CYS A 260 2.06 0.81 -12.99
C CYS A 260 1.67 1.50 -14.31
N GLU A 261 2.58 1.55 -15.29
CA GLU A 261 2.41 2.27 -16.56
C GLU A 261 2.28 1.33 -17.76
N ASP A 262 2.99 0.20 -17.74
CA ASP A 262 3.09 -0.71 -18.88
C ASP A 262 2.02 -1.80 -18.84
N ARG A 263 1.71 -2.32 -20.04
CA ARG A 263 0.79 -3.44 -20.21
C ARG A 263 1.53 -4.76 -19.95
N LEU A 264 0.86 -5.71 -19.30
CA LEU A 264 1.44 -7.03 -19.05
C LEU A 264 1.87 -7.70 -20.36
N THR A 265 3.11 -8.18 -20.37
CA THR A 265 3.70 -8.95 -21.46
C THR A 265 3.76 -10.43 -21.09
N VAL A 266 3.81 -11.31 -22.09
CA VAL A 266 3.87 -12.77 -21.85
C VAL A 266 5.09 -13.14 -21.00
N THR A 267 6.20 -12.43 -21.19
CA THR A 267 7.43 -12.57 -20.39
C THR A 267 7.23 -12.27 -18.91
N ASP A 268 6.32 -11.35 -18.54
CA ASP A 268 6.04 -11.02 -17.14
C ASP A 268 5.38 -12.18 -16.38
N VAL A 269 4.67 -13.06 -17.10
CA VAL A 269 4.00 -14.24 -16.53
C VAL A 269 4.90 -15.48 -16.56
N LEU A 270 5.71 -15.66 -17.61
CA LEU A 270 6.60 -16.82 -17.73
C LEU A 270 7.78 -16.79 -16.74
N ASN A 271 8.28 -15.61 -16.38
CA ASN A 271 9.38 -15.45 -15.42
C ASN A 271 8.99 -15.74 -13.96
N LYS A 272 7.74 -16.16 -13.67
CA LYS A 272 7.28 -16.60 -12.34
C LYS A 272 7.34 -18.11 -12.12
N ASN A 273 7.69 -18.90 -13.14
CA ASN A 273 7.74 -20.38 -13.07
C ASN A 273 9.17 -20.95 -13.03
N SER A 274 10.18 -20.14 -12.71
CA SER A 274 11.59 -20.54 -12.61
C SER A 274 12.15 -20.26 -11.22
#